data_AF-A0A8J3ZDV8-F1
#
_entry.id   AF-A0A8J3ZDV8-F1
#
_cell.length_a   1.000
_cell.length_b   1.000
_cell.length_c   1.000
_cell.angle_alpha   90.00
_cell.angle_beta   90.00
_cell.angle_gamma   90.00
#
_symmetry.space_group_name_H-M   'P 1'
#
loop_
_entity.id
_entity.type
_entity.pdbx_description
1 polymer ?
#
loop_
_entity_poly.entity_id
_entity_poly.type
_entity_poly.pdbx_seq_one_letter_code
_entity_poly.pdbx_strand_id
1 'polypeptide(L)'
;MEDKAKPQRKSESGRSAYLKIWWMRFLLPPIALIAWWYFAATVVSAYHLAKEGVVVSGEVTETETGRRTDYMTLRFTTSDGRQVEATVAAPKSCGMSRAGDTIKVRYLPSDPHVAQDACDSARYRLSWVAFLVAAVMSAVSAQVWRLWLRHRKSGRLPTEYQI
;
A
#
# COMPACT_ATOMS: atom_id res chain seq x y z
N MET A 1 21.45 -58.06 -33.86
CA MET A 1 21.60 -56.63 -33.53
C MET A 1 20.20 -56.08 -33.35
N GLU A 2 19.73 -56.04 -32.10
CA GLU A 2 18.38 -55.60 -31.74
C GLU A 2 18.48 -54.17 -31.22
N ASP A 3 17.99 -53.23 -32.02
CA ASP A 3 17.99 -51.81 -31.70
C ASP A 3 16.76 -51.51 -30.83
N LYS A 4 16.98 -51.38 -29.51
CA LYS A 4 15.92 -51.09 -28.55
C LYS A 4 15.58 -49.61 -28.57
N ALA A 5 14.47 -49.29 -29.23
CA ALA A 5 13.84 -47.97 -29.19
C ALA A 5 13.60 -47.52 -27.73
N LYS A 6 14.34 -46.49 -27.29
CA LYS A 6 14.12 -45.87 -25.97
C LYS A 6 12.82 -45.07 -26.00
N PRO A 7 11.91 -45.25 -25.02
CA PRO A 7 10.67 -44.50 -24.96
C PRO A 7 10.96 -43.02 -24.72
N GLN A 8 10.45 -42.16 -25.61
CA GLN A 8 10.49 -40.71 -25.49
C GLN A 8 9.83 -40.27 -24.18
N ARG A 9 10.61 -39.67 -23.29
CA ARG A 9 10.22 -39.15 -21.97
C ARG A 9 9.39 -37.85 -22.12
N LYS A 10 8.19 -37.93 -22.69
CA LYS A 10 7.20 -36.83 -22.73
C LYS A 10 6.38 -36.82 -21.43
N SER A 11 6.89 -36.31 -20.30
CA SER A 11 6.00 -36.04 -19.15
C SER A 11 6.45 -34.98 -18.12
N GLU A 12 7.67 -34.43 -18.19
CA GLU A 12 8.12 -33.46 -17.18
C GLU A 12 7.59 -32.02 -17.38
N SER A 13 7.23 -31.64 -18.62
CA SER A 13 6.81 -30.26 -18.94
C SER A 13 5.44 -29.86 -18.36
N GLY A 14 4.50 -30.81 -18.22
CA GLY A 14 3.14 -30.51 -17.73
C GLY A 14 3.05 -30.25 -16.23
N ARG A 15 3.92 -30.88 -15.42
CA ARG A 15 3.90 -30.73 -13.95
C ARG A 15 4.39 -29.35 -13.49
N SER A 16 5.37 -28.76 -14.18
CA SER A 16 5.89 -27.44 -13.80
C SER A 16 4.90 -26.31 -14.07
N ALA A 17 4.15 -26.40 -15.17
CA ALA A 17 3.09 -25.43 -15.51
C ALA A 17 1.94 -25.48 -14.49
N TYR A 18 1.55 -26.68 -14.06
CA TYR A 18 0.47 -26.84 -13.07
C TYR A 18 0.85 -26.32 -11.68
N LEU A 19 2.08 -26.60 -11.24
CA LEU A 19 2.62 -26.05 -9.98
C LEU A 19 2.68 -24.52 -9.99
N LYS A 20 3.01 -23.91 -11.14
CA LYS A 20 3.08 -22.46 -11.29
C LYS A 20 1.70 -21.81 -11.20
N ILE A 21 0.69 -22.38 -11.86
CA ILE A 21 -0.70 -21.90 -11.80
C ILE A 21 -1.29 -22.10 -10.40
N TRP A 22 -0.97 -23.20 -9.74
CA TRP A 22 -1.42 -23.49 -8.39
C TRP A 22 -0.81 -22.51 -7.38
N TRP A 23 0.50 -22.25 -7.45
CA TRP A 23 1.16 -21.26 -6.60
C TRP A 23 0.62 -19.83 -6.77
N MET A 24 0.35 -19.39 -8.01
CA MET A 24 -0.24 -18.07 -8.26
C MET A 24 -1.62 -17.91 -7.60
N ARG A 25 -2.43 -18.98 -7.58
CA ARG A 25 -3.78 -18.95 -7.01
C ARG A 25 -3.82 -18.77 -5.50
N PHE A 26 -2.83 -19.32 -4.80
CA PHE A 26 -2.77 -19.25 -3.33
C PHE A 26 -1.95 -18.08 -2.80
N LEU A 27 -0.96 -17.58 -3.55
CA LEU A 27 -0.15 -16.42 -3.12
C LEU A 27 -0.81 -15.07 -3.41
N LEU A 28 -1.50 -14.91 -4.55
CA LEU A 28 -2.06 -13.62 -4.93
C LEU A 28 -3.11 -13.08 -3.93
N PRO A 29 -4.07 -13.87 -3.44
CA PRO A 29 -5.06 -13.38 -2.49
C PRO A 29 -4.49 -12.83 -1.18
N PRO A 30 -3.58 -13.51 -0.46
CA PRO A 30 -3.01 -12.97 0.77
C PRO A 30 -2.13 -11.73 0.49
N ILE A 31 -1.39 -11.69 -0.62
CA ILE A 31 -0.61 -10.49 -0.99
C ILE A 31 -1.55 -9.31 -1.24
N ALA A 32 -2.66 -9.53 -1.96
CA ALA A 32 -3.66 -8.49 -2.20
C ALA A 32 -4.33 -8.02 -0.90
N LEU A 33 -4.63 -8.93 0.03
CA LEU A 33 -5.19 -8.60 1.34
C LEU A 33 -4.20 -7.78 2.19
N ILE A 34 -2.92 -8.15 2.21
CA ILE A 34 -1.88 -7.39 2.93
C ILE A 34 -1.73 -5.99 2.33
N ALA A 35 -1.69 -5.88 1.00
CA ALA A 35 -1.65 -4.60 0.31
C ALA A 35 -2.89 -3.75 0.63
N TRP A 36 -4.08 -4.35 0.63
CA TRP A 36 -5.32 -3.67 0.99
C TRP A 36 -5.33 -3.23 2.46
N TRP A 37 -4.86 -4.06 3.39
CA TRP A 37 -4.76 -3.72 4.80
C TRP A 37 -3.83 -2.52 5.02
N TYR A 38 -2.63 -2.55 4.44
CA TYR A 38 -1.68 -1.44 4.53
C TYR A 38 -2.26 -0.15 3.94
N PHE A 39 -2.96 -0.26 2.82
CA PHE A 39 -3.65 0.85 2.19
C PHE A 39 -4.79 1.40 3.06
N ALA A 40 -5.64 0.54 3.63
CA ALA A 40 -6.72 0.95 4.52
C ALA A 40 -6.18 1.68 5.77
N ALA A 41 -5.12 1.16 6.39
CA ALA A 41 -4.51 1.79 7.56
C ALA A 41 -3.98 3.20 7.26
N THR A 42 -3.32 3.39 6.12
CA THR A 42 -2.78 4.71 5.72
C THR A 42 -3.87 5.71 5.35
N VAL A 43 -4.93 5.27 4.66
CA VAL A 43 -6.05 6.14 4.28
C VAL A 43 -6.87 6.56 5.49
N VAL A 44 -7.14 5.62 6.41
CA VAL A 44 -7.91 5.91 7.63
C VAL A 44 -7.17 6.92 8.50
N SER A 45 -5.86 6.73 8.70
CA SER A 45 -5.04 7.70 9.44
C SER A 45 -5.05 9.09 8.79
N ALA A 46 -4.87 9.17 7.47
CA ALA A 46 -4.93 10.43 6.74
C ALA A 46 -6.33 11.08 6.77
N TYR A 47 -7.39 10.28 6.77
CA TYR A 47 -8.77 10.77 6.85
C TYR A 47 -9.10 11.34 8.23
N HIS A 48 -8.73 10.66 9.31
CA HIS A 48 -8.90 11.19 10.67
C HIS A 48 -8.10 12.48 10.85
N LEU A 49 -6.84 12.53 10.39
CA LEU A 49 -6.08 13.78 10.43
C LEU A 49 -6.73 14.89 9.60
N ALA A 50 -7.30 14.58 8.43
CA ALA A 50 -7.92 15.59 7.59
C ALA A 50 -9.25 16.13 8.17
N LYS A 51 -10.02 15.28 8.85
CA LYS A 51 -11.35 15.62 9.37
C LYS A 51 -11.31 16.16 10.79
N GLU A 52 -10.47 15.60 11.64
CA GLU A 52 -10.43 15.85 13.09
C GLU A 52 -9.12 16.54 13.51
N GLY A 53 -8.16 16.68 12.60
CA GLY A 53 -6.87 17.27 12.93
C GLY A 53 -6.98 18.75 13.24
N VAL A 54 -6.40 19.16 14.36
CA VAL A 54 -6.32 20.55 14.80
C VAL A 54 -4.98 21.12 14.37
N VAL A 55 -5.00 22.33 13.80
CA VAL A 55 -3.79 23.01 13.35
C VAL A 55 -3.32 23.98 14.42
N VAL A 56 -2.07 23.80 14.87
CA VAL A 56 -1.40 24.67 15.84
C VAL A 56 -0.02 25.05 15.33
N SER A 57 0.57 26.09 15.93
CA SER A 57 1.97 26.43 15.69
C SER A 57 2.86 25.57 16.57
N GLY A 58 3.88 24.96 15.97
CA GLY A 58 4.93 24.21 16.67
C GLY A 58 6.30 24.76 16.32
N GLU A 59 7.23 24.62 17.24
CA GLU A 59 8.64 24.97 17.06
C GLU A 59 9.42 23.71 16.67
N VAL A 60 10.27 23.81 15.65
CA VAL A 60 11.17 22.72 15.28
C VAL A 60 12.30 22.67 16.30
N THR A 61 12.39 21.60 17.07
CA THR A 61 13.46 21.41 18.06
C THR A 61 14.70 20.78 17.44
N GLU A 62 14.51 19.85 16.51
CA GLU A 62 15.60 19.11 15.88
C GLU A 62 15.25 18.74 14.44
N THR A 63 16.27 18.58 13.61
CA THR A 63 16.14 18.20 12.20
C THR A 63 17.17 17.13 11.87
N GLU A 64 16.72 15.97 11.41
CA GLU A 64 17.57 14.83 11.07
C GLU A 64 17.43 14.50 9.58
N THR A 65 18.53 14.58 8.82
CA THR A 65 18.55 14.17 7.42
C THR A 65 18.77 12.67 7.31
N GLY A 66 17.72 11.93 6.92
CA GLY A 66 17.80 10.49 6.75
C GLY A 66 18.19 10.10 5.32
N ARG A 67 18.69 8.86 5.13
CA ARG A 67 19.07 8.36 3.79
C ARG A 67 17.93 8.37 2.75
N ARG A 68 16.67 8.27 3.19
CA ARG A 68 15.49 8.19 2.31
C ARG A 68 14.45 9.26 2.60
N THR A 69 14.35 9.68 3.85
CA THR A 69 13.34 10.60 4.36
C THR A 69 13.99 11.44 5.44
N ASP A 70 13.82 12.75 5.36
CA ASP A 70 14.24 13.68 6.40
C ASP A 70 13.16 13.74 7.49
N TYR A 71 13.59 13.87 8.73
CA TYR A 71 12.73 13.95 9.90
C TYR A 71 12.95 15.28 10.60
N MET A 72 11.89 15.79 11.21
CA MET A 72 11.94 16.96 12.08
C MET A 72 11.22 16.62 13.37
N THR A 73 11.84 16.94 14.49
CA THR A 73 11.22 16.86 15.81
C THR A 73 10.64 18.22 16.13
N LEU A 74 9.39 18.23 16.56
CA LEU A 74 8.58 19.42 16.75
C LEU A 74 8.06 19.44 18.18
N ARG A 75 8.11 20.59 18.82
CA ARG A 75 7.45 20.84 20.10
C ARG A 75 6.30 21.80 19.92
N PHE A 76 5.10 21.38 20.31
CA PHE A 76 3.91 22.21 20.21
C PHE A 76 3.02 22.06 21.44
N THR A 77 2.11 23.02 21.62
CA THR A 77 1.10 22.97 22.68
C THR A 77 -0.23 22.60 22.06
N THR A 78 -0.84 21.53 22.57
CA THR A 78 -2.18 21.09 22.17
C THR A 78 -3.24 22.09 22.68
N SER A 79 -4.44 22.02 22.11
CA SER A 79 -5.57 22.91 22.48
C SER A 79 -6.01 22.81 23.94
N ASP A 80 -5.71 21.69 24.60
CA ASP A 80 -5.92 21.48 26.04
C ASP A 80 -4.72 21.88 26.91
N GLY A 81 -3.70 22.53 26.32
CA GLY A 81 -2.57 23.12 27.03
C GLY A 81 -1.41 22.16 27.33
N ARG A 82 -1.44 20.91 26.84
CA ARG A 82 -0.33 19.96 27.01
C ARG A 82 0.78 20.26 26.02
N GLN A 83 2.03 20.19 26.48
CA GLN A 83 3.18 20.28 25.59
C GLN A 83 3.54 18.88 25.10
N VAL A 84 3.63 18.73 23.78
CA VAL A 84 3.91 17.46 23.12
C VAL A 84 5.10 17.63 22.19
N GLU A 85 5.96 16.62 22.18
CA GLU A 85 7.05 16.49 21.23
C GLU A 85 6.71 15.35 20.27
N ALA A 86 6.80 15.62 18.97
CA ALA A 86 6.49 14.65 17.93
C ALA A 86 7.50 14.74 16.78
N THR A 87 7.94 13.58 16.30
CA THR A 87 8.79 13.49 15.12
C THR A 87 7.93 13.28 13.89
N VAL A 88 8.07 14.17 12.90
CA VAL A 88 7.35 14.09 11.64
C VAL A 88 8.32 14.00 10.47
N ALA A 89 7.90 13.35 9.40
CA ALA A 89 8.67 13.32 8.16
C ALA A 89 8.53 14.66 7.43
N ALA A 90 9.65 15.24 7.01
CA ALA A 90 9.67 16.47 6.23
C ALA A 90 9.08 16.23 4.83
N PRO A 91 8.02 16.94 4.44
CA PRO A 91 7.48 16.83 3.10
C PRO A 91 8.44 17.47 2.08
N LYS A 92 8.83 16.70 1.06
CA LYS A 92 9.69 17.19 -0.04
C LYS A 92 9.14 18.45 -0.72
N SER A 93 7.83 18.65 -0.70
CA SER A 93 7.15 19.77 -1.33
C SER A 93 7.29 21.10 -0.58
N CYS A 94 7.53 21.09 0.72
CA CYS A 94 7.54 22.29 1.56
C CYS A 94 8.94 22.71 2.01
N GLY A 95 9.94 21.87 1.74
CA GLY A 95 11.31 22.07 2.21
C GLY A 95 11.47 21.68 3.67
N MET A 96 12.73 21.49 4.08
CA MET A 96 13.08 21.17 5.47
C MET A 96 13.23 22.49 6.24
N SER A 97 12.34 22.73 7.20
CA SER A 97 12.49 23.80 8.17
C SER A 97 13.68 23.52 9.08
N ARG A 98 14.32 24.58 9.60
CA ARG A 98 15.48 24.49 10.48
C ARG A 98 15.04 24.42 11.93
N ALA A 99 15.91 23.90 12.79
CA ALA A 99 15.70 24.02 14.24
C ALA A 99 15.55 25.49 14.64
N GLY A 100 14.53 25.78 15.46
CA GLY A 100 14.08 27.12 15.87
C GLY A 100 12.98 27.72 14.98
N ASP A 101 12.71 27.16 13.80
CA ASP A 101 11.63 27.66 12.95
C ASP A 101 10.25 27.32 13.56
N THR A 102 9.28 28.21 13.36
CA THR A 102 7.89 27.95 13.72
C THR A 102 7.12 27.49 12.48
N ILE A 103 6.51 26.31 12.55
CA ILE A 103 5.70 25.75 11.47
C ILE A 103 4.28 25.45 11.93
N LYS A 104 3.36 25.34 10.99
CA LYS A 104 1.99 24.89 11.27
C LYS A 104 1.94 23.38 11.24
N VAL A 105 1.52 22.79 12.35
CA VAL A 105 1.43 21.35 12.52
C VAL A 105 -0.04 20.98 12.71
N ARG A 106 -0.47 19.94 12.02
CA ARG A 106 -1.77 19.32 12.25
C ARG A 106 -1.59 18.06 13.10
N TYR A 107 -2.21 18.01 14.27
CA TYR A 107 -2.17 16.84 15.15
C TYR A 107 -3.57 16.28 15.36
N LEU A 108 -3.66 15.00 15.73
CA LEU A 108 -4.93 14.36 16.07
C LEU A 108 -5.23 14.53 17.58
N PRO A 109 -6.38 15.12 17.98
CA PRO A 109 -6.68 15.32 19.40
C PRO A 109 -6.77 14.02 20.22
N SER A 110 -7.19 12.91 19.60
CA SER A 110 -7.25 11.61 20.27
C SER A 110 -5.88 10.97 20.48
N ASP A 111 -4.88 11.33 19.68
CA ASP A 111 -3.49 10.88 19.80
C ASP A 111 -2.54 11.98 19.30
N PRO A 112 -2.07 12.88 20.18
CA PRO A 112 -1.29 14.03 19.78
C PRO A 112 0.12 13.70 19.32
N HIS A 113 0.60 12.45 19.49
CA HIS A 113 1.86 12.02 18.90
C HIS A 113 1.76 11.78 17.38
N VAL A 114 0.54 11.62 16.87
CA VAL A 114 0.28 11.58 15.43
C VAL A 114 0.14 13.01 14.91
N ALA A 115 1.27 13.58 14.51
CA ALA A 115 1.37 14.92 13.94
C ALA A 115 1.87 14.87 12.49
N GLN A 116 1.47 15.87 11.70
CA GLN A 116 1.92 16.05 10.34
C GLN A 116 2.06 17.55 10.05
N ASP A 117 3.06 17.92 9.23
CA ASP A 117 3.16 19.28 8.72
C ASP A 117 1.87 19.65 7.95
N ALA A 118 1.26 20.78 8.31
CA ALA A 118 0.04 21.26 7.67
C ALA A 118 0.25 21.63 6.19
N CYS A 119 1.49 21.84 5.76
CA CYS A 119 1.84 22.06 4.37
C CYS A 119 1.74 20.77 3.51
N ASP A 120 1.86 19.58 4.12
CA ASP A 120 1.77 18.28 3.43
C ASP A 120 0.32 17.88 3.10
N SER A 121 -0.31 18.67 2.23
CA SER A 121 -1.61 18.35 1.63
C SER A 121 -1.51 17.25 0.55
N ALA A 122 -0.30 16.91 0.11
CA ALA A 122 -0.05 16.03 -1.03
C ALA A 122 -0.37 14.54 -0.74
N ARG A 123 -0.17 14.07 0.50
CA ARG A 123 -0.49 12.69 0.89
C ARG A 123 -1.98 12.34 0.71
N TYR A 124 -2.88 13.31 0.84
CA TYR A 124 -4.32 13.11 0.63
C TYR A 124 -4.68 12.81 -0.84
N ARG A 125 -3.95 13.40 -1.80
CA ARG A 125 -4.17 13.11 -3.22
C ARG A 125 -3.65 11.73 -3.62
N LEU A 126 -2.49 11.34 -3.08
CA LEU A 126 -1.88 10.05 -3.41
C LEU A 126 -2.72 8.87 -2.91
N SER A 127 -3.35 9.00 -1.73
CA SER A 127 -4.24 7.97 -1.20
C SER A 127 -5.47 7.79 -2.07
N TRP A 128 -6.10 8.85 -2.58
CA TRP A 128 -7.25 8.71 -3.50
C TRP A 128 -6.86 7.96 -4.78
N VAL A 129 -5.75 8.34 -5.43
CA VAL A 129 -5.30 7.67 -6.67
C VAL A 129 -5.06 6.18 -6.44
N ALA A 130 -4.40 5.82 -5.34
CA ALA A 130 -4.15 4.43 -4.99
C ALA A 130 -5.45 3.64 -4.69
N PHE A 131 -6.46 4.27 -4.07
CA PHE A 131 -7.78 3.65 -3.89
C PHE A 131 -8.45 3.34 -5.22
N LEU A 132 -8.43 4.29 -6.18
CA LEU A 132 -9.00 4.07 -7.52
C LEU A 132 -8.32 2.91 -8.24
N VAL A 133 -6.99 2.85 -8.19
CA VAL A 133 -6.23 1.76 -8.80
C VAL A 133 -6.61 0.41 -8.18
N ALA A 134 -6.70 0.35 -6.84
CA ALA A 134 -7.08 -0.88 -6.14
C ALA A 134 -8.52 -1.31 -6.46
N ALA A 135 -9.46 -0.37 -6.56
CA ALA A 135 -10.84 -0.62 -6.95
C ALA A 135 -10.94 -1.19 -8.38
N VAL A 136 -10.21 -0.59 -9.34
CA VAL A 136 -10.17 -1.05 -10.73
C VAL A 136 -9.57 -2.47 -10.83
N MET A 137 -8.45 -2.72 -10.16
CA MET A 137 -7.81 -4.04 -10.14
C MET A 137 -8.72 -5.12 -9.55
N SER A 138 -9.47 -4.78 -8.49
CA SER A 138 -10.44 -5.69 -7.88
C SER A 138 -11.61 -5.98 -8.84
N ALA A 139 -12.12 -4.97 -9.55
CA ALA A 139 -13.17 -5.14 -10.53
C ALA A 139 -12.72 -6.06 -11.69
N VAL A 140 -11.52 -5.85 -12.22
CA VAL A 140 -10.94 -6.71 -13.28
C VAL A 140 -10.78 -8.14 -12.79
N SER A 141 -10.26 -8.33 -11.57
CA SER A 141 -10.08 -9.67 -10.97
C SER A 141 -11.42 -10.39 -10.82
N ALA A 142 -12.48 -9.68 -10.39
CA ALA A 142 -13.82 -10.22 -10.29
C ALA A 142 -14.40 -10.62 -11.66
N GLN A 143 -14.13 -9.83 -12.71
CA GLN A 143 -14.57 -10.14 -14.07
C GLN A 143 -13.87 -11.38 -14.62
N VAL A 144 -12.55 -11.49 -14.45
CA VAL A 144 -11.77 -12.68 -14.86
C VAL A 144 -12.28 -13.92 -14.12
N TRP A 145 -12.54 -13.81 -12.81
CA TRP A 145 -13.12 -14.90 -12.03
C TRP A 145 -14.51 -15.33 -12.54
N ARG A 146 -15.38 -14.38 -12.85
CA ARG A 146 -16.72 -14.65 -13.43
C ARG A 146 -16.61 -15.35 -14.78
N LEU A 147 -15.71 -14.90 -15.67
CA LEU A 147 -15.47 -15.53 -16.97
C LEU A 147 -14.95 -16.97 -16.79
N TRP A 148 -14.02 -17.19 -15.87
CA TRP A 148 -13.52 -18.52 -15.56
C TRP A 148 -14.61 -19.45 -15.02
N LEU A 149 -15.47 -18.96 -14.11
CA LEU A 149 -16.61 -19.73 -13.60
C LEU A 149 -17.59 -20.12 -14.71
N ARG A 150 -17.87 -19.20 -15.66
CA ARG A 150 -18.71 -19.52 -16.82
C ARG A 150 -18.08 -20.63 -17.66
N HIS A 151 -16.78 -20.52 -17.96
CA HIS A 151 -16.07 -21.53 -18.74
C HIS A 151 -16.04 -22.90 -18.05
N ARG A 152 -15.93 -22.92 -16.71
CA ARG A 152 -15.96 -24.17 -15.94
C ARG A 152 -17.34 -24.83 -15.96
N LYS A 153 -18.42 -24.04 -15.94
CA LYS A 153 -19.80 -24.57 -16.05
C LYS A 153 -20.16 -25.07 -17.44
N SER A 154 -19.55 -24.54 -18.50
CA SER A 154 -19.86 -24.93 -19.88
C SER A 154 -19.29 -26.29 -20.32
N GLY A 155 -18.47 -26.96 -19.51
CA GLY A 155 -18.01 -28.34 -19.75
C GLY A 155 -17.20 -28.60 -21.02
N ARG A 156 -17.02 -27.60 -21.89
CA ARG A 156 -16.21 -27.69 -23.11
C ARG A 156 -14.77 -27.31 -22.79
N LEU A 157 -13.88 -28.30 -22.78
CA LEU A 157 -12.45 -28.04 -22.90
C LEU A 157 -12.20 -27.42 -24.30
N PRO A 158 -11.24 -26.47 -24.43
CA PRO A 158 -10.80 -26.03 -25.74
C PRO A 158 -10.38 -27.24 -26.58
N THR A 159 -10.84 -27.30 -27.84
CA THR A 159 -10.54 -28.40 -28.77
C THR A 159 -9.04 -28.62 -28.98
N GLU A 160 -8.19 -27.65 -28.66
CA GLU A 160 -6.73 -27.75 -28.67
C GLU A 160 -6.15 -28.73 -27.62
N TYR A 161 -6.96 -29.24 -26.69
CA TYR A 161 -6.53 -30.20 -25.65
C TYR A 161 -7.21 -31.58 -25.75
N GLN A 162 -7.81 -31.95 -26.89
CA GLN A 162 -8.22 -33.34 -27.11
C GLN A 162 -7.01 -34.18 -27.52
N ILE A 163 -6.54 -35.02 -26.59
CA ILE A 163 -5.58 -36.12 -26.82
C ILE A 163 -6.38 -37.38 -27.11
#